data_AF-A0A524EUD9-F1
#
_entry.id   AF-A0A524EUD9-F1
#
_cell.length_a   1.000
_cell.length_b   1.000
_cell.length_c   1.000
_cell.angle_alpha   90.00
_cell.angle_beta   90.00
_cell.angle_gamma   90.00
#
_symmetry.space_group_name_H-M   'P 1'
#
loop_
_entity.id
_entity.type
_entity.pdbx_description
1 polymer ?
#
loop_
_entity_poly.entity_id
_entity_poly.type
_entity_poly.pdbx_seq_one_letter_code
_entity_poly.pdbx_strand_id
1 'polypeptide(L)'
;MKKKIPKSDRNHISFYVDGETKRVWLSEALNKNKPLAAFIKDVVDESIHQPEKSNVDISPMIAEYIDRENKLLEEIEADREQIKQLRKKYREENPIIDDVITTEQILLLLREKPSNSEIMSKIFRVDQFDLEQILHEMEANNKLKYDFPTNKWSVN
;
A
#
# COMPACT_ATOMS: atom_id res chain seq x y z
N MET A 1 -1.14 -47.36 -34.42
CA MET A 1 -0.80 -47.35 -32.98
C MET A 1 -0.66 -45.90 -32.52
N LYS A 2 -1.47 -45.43 -31.56
CA LYS A 2 -1.39 -44.05 -31.04
C LYS A 2 -0.21 -43.97 -30.06
N LYS A 3 0.88 -43.29 -30.43
CA LYS A 3 2.02 -43.04 -29.54
C LYS A 3 1.55 -42.17 -28.35
N LYS A 4 1.65 -42.70 -27.13
CA LYS A 4 1.43 -41.92 -25.90
C LYS A 4 2.62 -41.00 -25.72
N ILE A 5 2.37 -39.69 -25.73
CA ILE A 5 3.36 -38.67 -25.37
C ILE A 5 3.72 -38.87 -23.88
N PRO A 6 5.01 -38.93 -23.50
CA PRO A 6 5.41 -39.12 -22.11
C PRO A 6 4.91 -37.96 -21.24
N LYS A 7 4.47 -38.28 -20.00
CA LYS A 7 3.89 -37.32 -19.05
C LYS A 7 4.91 -36.33 -18.45
N SER A 8 6.19 -36.40 -18.83
CA SER A 8 7.30 -35.68 -18.17
C SER A 8 7.45 -34.21 -18.57
N ASP A 9 6.83 -33.75 -19.66
CA ASP A 9 7.22 -32.47 -20.26
C ASP A 9 6.23 -31.32 -19.97
N ARG A 10 5.34 -31.49 -19.00
CA ARG A 10 4.38 -30.45 -18.59
C ARG A 10 4.91 -29.68 -17.40
N ASN A 11 5.62 -28.59 -17.67
CA ASN A 11 5.90 -27.58 -16.66
C ASN A 11 4.61 -26.81 -16.36
N HIS A 12 4.15 -26.87 -15.12
CA HIS A 12 3.04 -26.05 -14.65
C HIS A 12 3.58 -24.68 -14.25
N ILE A 13 3.09 -23.63 -14.89
CA ILE A 13 3.47 -22.24 -14.60
C ILE A 13 2.23 -21.53 -14.07
N SER A 14 2.34 -20.98 -12.87
CA SER A 14 1.35 -20.08 -12.27
C SER A 14 1.92 -18.67 -12.27
N PHE A 15 1.15 -17.69 -12.76
CA PHE A 15 1.55 -16.29 -12.80
C PHE A 15 0.34 -15.39 -12.58
N TYR A 16 0.60 -14.19 -12.06
CA TYR A 16 -0.40 -13.15 -11.87
C TYR A 16 -0.44 -12.23 -13.08
N VAL A 17 -1.65 -11.83 -13.48
CA VAL A 17 -1.91 -10.90 -14.57
C VAL A 17 -2.87 -9.85 -14.03
N ASP A 18 -2.60 -8.57 -14.30
CA ASP A 18 -3.51 -7.50 -13.94
C ASP A 18 -4.86 -7.62 -14.68
N GLY A 19 -5.86 -6.87 -14.21
CA GLY A 19 -7.24 -6.98 -14.72
C GLY A 19 -7.40 -6.51 -16.17
N GLU A 20 -6.55 -5.59 -16.63
CA GLU A 20 -6.63 -5.01 -17.97
C GLU A 20 -6.04 -5.97 -19.01
N THR A 21 -4.84 -6.49 -18.73
CA THR A 21 -4.14 -7.49 -19.54
C THR A 21 -4.98 -8.76 -19.67
N LYS A 22 -5.63 -9.21 -18.59
CA LYS A 22 -6.56 -10.34 -18.62
C LYS A 22 -7.73 -10.11 -19.58
N ARG A 23 -8.28 -8.88 -19.60
CA ARG A 23 -9.42 -8.52 -20.48
C ARG A 23 -8.99 -8.52 -21.95
N VAL A 24 -7.84 -7.95 -22.26
CA VAL A 24 -7.29 -7.91 -23.62
C VAL A 24 -7.04 -9.33 -24.14
N TRP A 25 -6.40 -10.19 -23.35
CA TRP A 25 -6.10 -11.56 -23.77
C TRP A 25 -7.36 -12.41 -23.96
N LEU A 26 -8.38 -12.23 -23.12
CA LEU A 26 -9.68 -12.88 -23.30
C LEU A 26 -10.35 -12.45 -24.61
N SER A 27 -10.33 -11.15 -24.91
CA SER A 27 -10.91 -10.62 -26.15
C SER A 27 -10.18 -11.13 -27.39
N GLU A 28 -8.85 -11.14 -27.36
CA GLU A 28 -8.02 -11.63 -28.46
C GLU A 28 -8.16 -13.15 -28.68
N ALA A 29 -8.26 -13.93 -27.60
CA ALA A 29 -8.51 -15.36 -27.69
C ALA A 29 -9.88 -15.65 -28.36
N LEU A 30 -10.91 -14.87 -28.01
CA LEU A 30 -12.23 -14.94 -28.64
C LEU A 30 -12.19 -14.55 -30.12
N ASN A 31 -11.52 -13.45 -30.46
CA ASN A 31 -11.36 -13.00 -31.85
C ASN A 31 -10.65 -14.04 -32.72
N LYS A 32 -9.66 -14.74 -32.17
CA LYS A 32 -8.92 -15.81 -32.86
C LYS A 32 -9.61 -17.18 -32.80
N ASN A 33 -10.80 -17.25 -32.18
CA ASN A 33 -11.58 -18.48 -31.95
C ASN A 33 -10.75 -19.62 -31.34
N LYS A 34 -9.94 -19.28 -30.33
CA LYS A 34 -9.03 -20.21 -29.64
C LYS A 34 -9.29 -20.20 -28.12
N PRO A 35 -9.09 -21.33 -27.42
CA PRO A 35 -9.09 -21.34 -25.96
C PRO A 35 -7.97 -20.43 -25.41
N LEU A 36 -8.26 -19.68 -24.34
CA LEU A 36 -7.31 -18.75 -23.73
C LEU A 36 -5.95 -19.39 -23.41
N ALA A 37 -5.94 -20.64 -22.92
CA ALA A 37 -4.69 -21.35 -22.63
C ALA A 37 -3.85 -21.63 -23.89
N ALA A 38 -4.50 -21.89 -25.03
CA ALA A 38 -3.80 -22.06 -26.31
C ALA A 38 -3.28 -20.73 -26.83
N PHE A 39 -4.07 -19.65 -26.67
CA PHE A 39 -3.63 -18.29 -26.99
C PHE A 39 -2.42 -17.85 -26.15
N ILE A 40 -2.46 -18.05 -24.83
CA ILE A 40 -1.34 -17.74 -23.93
C ILE A 40 -0.11 -18.57 -24.32
N LYS A 41 -0.29 -19.84 -24.69
CA LYS A 41 0.81 -20.66 -25.20
C LYS A 41 1.40 -20.09 -26.48
N ASP A 42 0.57 -19.66 -27.44
CA ASP A 42 1.03 -19.03 -28.68
C ASP A 42 1.81 -17.74 -28.39
N VAL A 43 1.33 -16.91 -27.45
CA VAL A 43 2.02 -15.68 -27.02
C VAL A 43 3.38 -15.98 -26.38
N VAL A 44 3.44 -16.99 -25.50
CA VAL A 44 4.68 -17.41 -24.84
C VAL A 44 5.66 -18.02 -25.86
N ASP A 45 5.17 -18.86 -26.76
CA ASP A 45 5.97 -19.47 -27.82
C ASP A 45 6.50 -18.37 -28.77
N GLU A 46 5.69 -17.39 -29.16
CA GLU A 46 6.11 -16.22 -29.96
C GLU A 46 7.17 -15.38 -29.22
N SER A 47 7.01 -15.21 -27.90
CA SER A 47 7.98 -14.47 -27.06
C SER A 47 9.32 -15.19 -26.93
N ILE A 48 9.33 -16.53 -26.93
CA ILE A 48 10.56 -17.34 -26.85
C ILE A 48 11.30 -17.38 -28.21
N HIS A 49 10.59 -17.21 -29.33
CA HIS A 49 11.16 -17.30 -30.68
C HIS A 49 11.56 -15.93 -31.29
N GLN A 50 11.51 -14.84 -30.54
CA GLN A 50 12.07 -13.55 -30.93
C GLN A 50 13.20 -13.12 -29.98
N PRO A 51 14.46 -13.59 -30.16
CA PRO A 51 15.59 -12.96 -29.50
C PRO A 51 15.96 -11.61 -30.14
N GLU A 52 15.34 -11.21 -31.26
CA GLU A 52 15.69 -9.99 -32.00
C GLU A 52 14.44 -9.25 -32.47
N LYS A 53 13.91 -8.36 -31.62
CA LYS A 53 13.27 -7.06 -31.94
C LYS A 53 12.38 -6.59 -30.78
N SER A 54 13.00 -6.16 -29.68
CA SER A 54 12.52 -5.01 -28.91
C SER A 54 13.56 -4.66 -27.85
N ASN A 55 14.70 -4.09 -28.27
CA ASN A 55 15.44 -3.21 -27.36
C ASN A 55 14.70 -1.87 -27.31
N VAL A 56 13.46 -1.88 -26.81
CA VAL A 56 12.97 -0.66 -26.15
C VAL A 56 13.74 -0.66 -24.86
N ASP A 57 14.79 0.17 -24.82
CA ASP A 57 15.44 0.51 -23.58
C ASP A 57 14.34 1.06 -22.66
N ILE A 58 13.88 0.23 -21.72
CA ILE A 58 12.83 0.55 -20.73
C ILE A 58 13.42 1.39 -19.60
N SER A 59 14.74 1.54 -19.55
CA SER A 59 15.47 2.34 -18.57
C SER A 59 15.02 3.80 -18.51
N PRO A 60 14.80 4.51 -19.64
CA PRO A 60 14.29 5.89 -19.64
C PRO A 60 12.84 5.99 -19.13
N MET A 61 11.99 5.00 -19.43
CA MET A 61 10.60 4.98 -18.99
C MET A 61 10.49 4.68 -17.48
N ILE A 62 11.35 3.79 -16.97
CA ILE A 62 11.48 3.52 -15.53
C ILE A 62 12.05 4.74 -14.80
N ALA A 63 13.06 5.41 -15.38
CA ALA A 63 13.61 6.63 -14.81
C ALA A 63 12.57 7.76 -14.73
N GLU A 64 11.77 7.96 -15.79
CA GLU A 64 10.68 8.96 -15.77
C GLU A 64 9.62 8.63 -14.70
N TYR A 65 9.32 7.35 -14.48
CA TYR A 65 8.38 6.93 -13.45
C TYR A 65 8.93 7.21 -12.04
N ILE A 66 10.19 6.86 -11.79
CA ILE A 66 10.87 7.15 -10.52
C ILE A 66 10.94 8.66 -10.26
N ASP A 67 11.27 9.46 -11.27
CA ASP A 67 11.30 10.93 -11.15
C ASP A 67 9.91 11.50 -10.83
N ARG A 68 8.86 10.93 -11.43
CA ARG A 68 7.47 11.32 -11.12
C ARG A 68 7.07 10.95 -9.70
N GLU A 69 7.46 9.77 -9.22
CA GLU A 69 7.20 9.36 -7.83
C GLU A 69 7.96 10.24 -6.83
N ASN A 70 9.23 10.55 -7.10
CA ASN A 70 10.02 11.45 -6.25
C ASN A 70 9.39 12.84 -6.18
N LYS A 71 8.94 13.37 -7.31
CA LYS A 71 8.24 14.66 -7.34
C LYS A 71 6.95 14.65 -6.52
N LEU A 72 6.16 13.57 -6.60
CA LEU A 72 4.96 13.41 -5.77
C LEU A 72 5.31 13.35 -4.28
N LEU A 73 6.41 12.69 -3.91
CA LEU A 73 6.88 12.65 -2.52
C LEU A 73 7.29 14.06 -2.03
N GLU A 74 8.00 14.83 -2.84
CA GLU A 74 8.36 16.22 -2.53
C GLU A 74 7.12 17.11 -2.35
N GLU A 75 6.10 16.96 -3.21
CA GLU A 75 4.82 17.67 -3.08
C GLU A 75 4.10 17.30 -1.77
N ILE A 76 4.07 16.00 -1.41
CA ILE A 76 3.49 15.53 -0.15
C ILE A 76 4.24 16.09 1.07
N GLU A 77 5.57 16.17 1.01
CA GLU A 77 6.38 16.74 2.09
C GLU A 77 6.14 18.24 2.25
N ALA A 78 6.04 18.98 1.14
CA ALA A 78 5.70 20.40 1.16
C ALA A 78 4.31 20.65 1.78
N ASP A 79 3.31 19.85 1.39
CA ASP A 79 1.96 19.94 1.95
C ASP A 79 1.93 19.59 3.44
N ARG A 80 2.71 18.59 3.88
CA ARG A 80 2.86 18.25 5.30
C ARG A 80 3.42 19.42 6.11
N GLU A 81 4.44 20.09 5.59
CA GLU A 81 5.04 21.24 6.27
C GLU A 81 4.06 22.43 6.32
N GLN A 82 3.26 22.66 5.27
CA GLN A 82 2.20 23.67 5.29
C GLN A 82 1.13 23.36 6.34
N ILE A 83 0.67 22.11 6.44
CA ILE A 83 -0.30 21.68 7.46
C ILE A 83 0.26 21.92 8.87
N LYS A 84 1.54 21.61 9.10
CA LYS A 84 2.21 21.84 10.38
C LYS A 84 2.26 23.32 10.75
N GLN A 85 2.56 24.20 9.78
CA GLN A 85 2.55 25.65 9.98
C GLN A 85 1.13 26.18 10.27
N LEU A 86 0.12 25.69 9.53
CA LEU A 86 -1.28 26.05 9.77
C LEU A 86 -1.75 25.63 11.16
N ARG A 87 -1.41 24.42 11.61
CA ARG A 87 -1.70 23.96 12.98
C ARG A 87 -1.02 24.81 14.03
N LYS A 88 0.25 25.16 13.82
CA LYS A 88 0.98 26.06 14.73
C LYS A 88 0.27 27.41 14.85
N LYS A 89 -0.08 28.02 13.71
CA LYS A 89 -0.82 29.28 13.68
C LYS A 89 -2.18 29.17 14.38
N TYR A 90 -2.92 28.08 14.13
CA TYR A 90 -4.21 27.84 14.77
C TYR A 90 -4.09 27.70 16.29
N ARG A 91 -3.04 27.05 16.79
CA ARG A 91 -2.73 26.94 18.23
C ARG A 91 -2.33 28.29 18.84
N GLU A 92 -1.57 29.11 18.12
CA GLU A 92 -1.21 30.47 18.56
C GLU A 92 -2.45 31.38 18.66
N GLU A 93 -3.38 31.26 17.71
CA GLU A 93 -4.62 32.05 17.67
C GLU A 93 -5.71 31.53 18.63
N ASN A 94 -5.66 30.24 18.99
CA ASN A 94 -6.61 29.60 19.91
C ASN A 94 -5.82 28.87 21.00
N PRO A 95 -5.37 29.56 22.06
CA PRO A 95 -4.75 28.92 23.21
C PRO A 95 -5.79 28.08 23.96
N ILE A 96 -6.06 26.88 23.43
CA ILE A 96 -6.64 25.79 24.20
C ILE A 96 -5.63 25.51 25.31
N ILE A 97 -6.10 25.35 26.55
CA ILE A 97 -5.26 24.95 27.68
C ILE A 97 -4.51 23.69 27.22
N ASP A 98 -3.20 23.84 27.03
CA ASP A 98 -2.29 22.84 26.48
C ASP A 98 -2.05 21.80 27.58
N ASP A 99 -3.08 20.99 27.87
CA ASP A 99 -2.90 19.78 28.65
C ASP A 99 -2.13 18.81 27.73
N VAL A 100 -0.80 18.94 27.75
CA VAL A 100 0.11 18.01 27.09
C VAL A 100 -0.27 16.62 27.55
N ILE A 101 -0.87 15.86 26.64
CA ILE A 101 -1.28 14.51 26.95
C ILE A 101 -0.01 13.69 27.23
N THR A 102 0.07 13.15 28.43
CA THR A 102 1.23 12.35 28.83
C THR A 102 1.04 10.91 28.40
N THR A 103 2.17 10.24 28.13
CA THR A 103 2.20 8.79 27.88
C THR A 103 1.51 8.02 29.00
N GLU A 104 1.65 8.45 30.25
CA GLU A 104 1.01 7.85 31.43
C GLU A 104 -0.51 7.94 31.37
N GLN A 105 -1.08 9.08 30.96
CA GLN A 105 -2.52 9.24 30.81
C GLN A 105 -3.09 8.31 29.73
N ILE A 106 -2.39 8.15 28.61
CA ILE A 106 -2.78 7.21 27.55
C ILE A 106 -2.76 5.78 28.07
N LEU A 107 -1.69 5.39 28.77
CA LEU A 107 -1.56 4.05 29.34
C LEU A 107 -2.63 3.75 30.39
N LEU A 108 -2.96 4.72 31.24
CA LEU A 108 -4.02 4.58 32.24
C LEU A 108 -5.37 4.29 31.58
N LEU A 109 -5.73 5.06 30.55
CA LEU A 109 -6.97 4.82 29.80
C LEU A 109 -6.99 3.44 29.14
N LEU A 110 -5.90 3.07 28.45
CA LEU A 110 -5.84 1.83 27.68
C LEU A 110 -5.72 0.58 28.57
N ARG A 111 -5.28 0.71 29.83
CA ARG A 111 -5.35 -0.36 30.84
C ARG A 111 -6.77 -0.69 31.26
N GLU A 112 -7.66 0.30 31.31
CA GLU A 112 -9.06 0.05 31.62
C GLU A 112 -9.76 -0.64 30.46
N LYS A 113 -9.53 -0.15 29.22
CA LYS A 113 -10.16 -0.70 28.03
C LYS A 113 -9.40 -0.34 26.75
N PRO A 114 -9.24 -1.29 25.81
CA PRO A 114 -8.78 -0.98 24.46
C PRO A 114 -9.70 0.04 23.76
N SER A 115 -9.12 1.08 23.17
CA SER A 115 -9.85 2.24 22.63
C SER A 115 -9.31 2.67 21.27
N ASN A 116 -10.14 3.34 20.47
CA ASN A 116 -9.74 3.90 19.18
C ASN A 116 -9.18 5.32 19.36
N SER A 117 -8.36 5.79 18.41
CA SER A 117 -7.76 7.13 18.45
C SER A 117 -8.80 8.25 18.45
N GLU A 118 -9.93 8.07 17.77
CA GLU A 118 -11.03 9.04 17.70
C GLU A 118 -11.74 9.27 19.05
N ILE A 119 -11.94 8.23 19.85
CA ILE A 119 -12.53 8.34 21.20
C ILE A 119 -11.52 8.97 22.14
N MET A 120 -10.26 8.53 22.06
CA MET A 120 -9.19 9.05 22.89
C MET A 120 -8.97 10.55 22.64
N SER A 121 -8.97 11.00 21.39
CA SER A 121 -8.81 12.42 21.04
C SER A 121 -9.89 13.30 21.67
N LYS A 122 -11.14 12.82 21.72
CA LYS A 122 -12.25 13.51 22.39
C LYS A 122 -12.12 13.54 23.91
N ILE A 123 -11.65 12.44 24.53
CA ILE A 123 -11.44 12.35 25.99
C ILE A 123 -10.34 13.33 26.43
N PHE A 124 -9.22 13.32 25.72
CA PHE A 124 -8.07 14.14 26.04
C PHE A 124 -8.15 15.56 25.47
N ARG A 125 -9.19 15.84 24.66
CA ARG A 125 -9.40 17.12 23.97
C ARG A 125 -8.19 17.54 23.14
N VAL A 126 -7.55 16.57 22.51
CA VAL A 126 -6.40 16.76 21.61
C VAL A 126 -6.81 16.47 20.16
N ASP A 127 -6.04 16.99 19.22
CA ASP A 127 -6.19 16.61 17.82
C ASP A 127 -5.89 15.11 17.63
N GLN A 128 -6.73 14.42 16.85
CA GLN A 128 -6.59 12.98 16.65
C GLN A 128 -5.28 12.62 15.95
N PHE A 129 -4.81 13.44 15.01
CA PHE A 129 -3.58 13.16 14.29
C PHE A 129 -2.37 13.27 15.22
N ASP A 130 -2.34 14.31 16.05
CA ASP A 130 -1.25 14.50 17.01
C ASP A 130 -1.24 13.36 18.04
N LEU A 131 -2.41 12.88 18.45
CA LEU A 131 -2.53 11.69 19.29
C LEU A 131 -2.04 10.42 18.57
N GLU A 132 -2.38 10.22 17.30
CA GLU A 132 -1.93 9.06 16.51
C GLU A 132 -0.41 9.02 16.37
N GLN A 133 0.26 10.17 16.24
CA GLN A 133 1.72 10.23 16.27
C GLN A 133 2.27 9.67 17.59
N ILE A 134 1.72 10.11 18.73
CA ILE A 134 2.13 9.63 20.06
C ILE A 134 1.86 8.12 20.19
N LEU A 135 0.73 7.63 19.70
CA LEU A 135 0.37 6.21 19.77
C LEU A 135 1.32 5.34 18.93
N HIS A 136 1.69 5.76 17.72
CA HIS A 136 2.67 5.07 16.90
C HIS A 136 4.09 5.12 17.49
N GLU A 137 4.49 6.23 18.10
CA GLU A 137 5.75 6.28 18.86
C GLU A 137 5.73 5.30 20.04
N MET A 138 4.62 5.19 20.75
CA MET A 138 4.46 4.23 21.84
C MET A 138 4.46 2.78 21.34
N GLU A 139 3.88 2.51 20.16
CA GLU A 139 3.94 1.22 19.48
C GLU A 139 5.38 0.84 19.12
N ALA A 140 6.12 1.75 18.51
CA ALA A 140 7.53 1.56 18.15
C ALA A 140 8.41 1.28 19.39
N ASN A 141 8.02 1.81 20.54
CA ASN A 141 8.67 1.57 21.84
C ASN A 141 8.12 0.34 22.60
N ASN A 142 7.33 -0.53 21.95
CA ASN A 142 6.70 -1.71 22.54
C ASN A 142 5.83 -1.43 23.77
N LYS A 143 5.30 -0.21 23.94
CA LYS A 143 4.36 0.11 25.03
C LYS A 143 2.92 -0.25 24.66
N LEU A 144 2.57 -0.14 23.38
CA LEU A 144 1.23 -0.42 22.86
C LEU A 144 1.28 -1.42 21.70
N LYS A 145 0.10 -1.97 21.40
CA LYS A 145 -0.20 -2.70 20.17
C LYS A 145 -1.47 -2.18 19.54
N TYR A 146 -1.42 -2.02 18.23
CA TYR A 146 -2.56 -1.70 17.40
C TYR A 146 -3.21 -2.98 16.83
N ASP A 147 -4.54 -3.08 16.96
CA ASP A 147 -5.35 -4.16 16.42
C ASP A 147 -6.11 -3.68 15.17
N PHE A 148 -5.55 -3.97 14.00
CA PHE A 148 -6.07 -3.51 12.70
C PHE A 148 -7.55 -3.90 12.45
N PRO A 149 -7.99 -5.15 12.71
CA PRO A 149 -9.39 -5.55 12.56
C PRO A 149 -10.39 -4.72 13.37
N THR A 150 -10.01 -4.28 14.58
CA THR A 150 -10.92 -3.54 15.47
C THR A 150 -10.65 -2.04 15.52
N ASN A 151 -9.57 -1.58 14.86
CA ASN A 151 -9.06 -0.21 14.92
C ASN A 151 -8.91 0.28 16.37
N LYS A 152 -8.31 -0.56 17.23
CA LYS A 152 -8.12 -0.27 18.65
C LYS A 152 -6.66 -0.39 19.06
N TRP A 153 -6.31 0.50 19.98
CA TRP A 153 -5.06 0.50 20.70
C TRP A 153 -5.24 -0.24 22.02
N SER A 154 -4.22 -0.99 22.40
CA SER A 154 -4.15 -1.71 23.68
C SER A 154 -2.72 -1.66 24.21
N VAL A 155 -2.57 -1.79 25.53
CA VAL A 155 -1.24 -1.96 26.14
C VAL A 155 -0.74 -3.36 25.80
N ASN A 156 0.57 -3.49 25.55
CA ASN A 156 1.23 -4.79 25.41
C ASN A 156 1.19 -5.61 26.70
#